data_AF-A0AAD7DGC9-F1
#
_entry.id   AF-A0AAD7DGC9-F1
#
_cell.length_a   1.000
_cell.length_b   1.000
_cell.length_c   1.000
_cell.angle_alpha   90.00
_cell.angle_beta   90.00
_cell.angle_gamma   90.00
#
_symmetry.space_group_name_H-M   'P 1'
#
loop_
_entity.id
_entity.type
_entity.pdbx_description
1 polymer ?
#
loop_
_entity_poly.entity_id
_entity_poly.type
_entity_poly.pdbx_seq_one_letter_code
_entity_poly.pdbx_strand_id
1 'polypeptide(L)'
;MAFSSALYSPPKWVLFRLAALKQASRLIPHLTPTLAPYLREDKSERASSALLDNRGRNQDEFVFLQVDQTLFKVHVCLFRLELWRPADPVCSEEPLPDAIPSDPVVLSETVENFRYFLWDLQAFPHELLHLKDGDSDVPHIVRRLLNIAEMANKHSLTSLEARALESLRHFVLSPYFHSASSTQYCDTLTLATRSTLGHSLLRDLSRRLVHRILRQPSSPDLALVRLVEQDPRLRKIQGAIYYRQLVDMERHLDGRPGMQPTFPPSVDVERRMRFLAAHISLSALSARLCANPPPLPVDDCPSHSACLLAWEAMWTSASSAEMTLLGSADVLGRLRAMVRVLHGMVAESSTMPVECGLAALEAVGSVREGVIDGLMDHFA
;
A
#
# COMPACT_ATOMS: atom_id res chain seq x y z
N MET A 1 31.57 -10.14 -8.67
CA MET A 1 31.58 -8.69 -8.93
C MET A 1 30.57 -8.04 -7.98
N ALA A 2 31.03 -7.33 -6.95
CA ALA A 2 30.18 -6.70 -5.95
C ALA A 2 29.67 -5.35 -6.47
N PHE A 3 28.35 -5.19 -6.63
CA PHE A 3 27.74 -3.91 -6.96
C PHE A 3 27.62 -3.05 -5.69
N SER A 4 28.37 -1.95 -5.66
CA SER A 4 28.31 -0.92 -4.63
C SER A 4 26.95 -0.20 -4.67
N SER A 5 26.29 -0.11 -3.52
CA SER A 5 24.97 0.49 -3.31
C SER A 5 25.02 2.00 -3.01
N ALA A 6 26.04 2.70 -3.51
CA ALA A 6 26.16 4.14 -3.32
C ALA A 6 25.45 4.93 -4.44
N LEU A 7 24.79 6.02 -4.02
CA LEU A 7 24.21 7.12 -4.82
C LEU A 7 22.71 6.98 -5.17
N TYR A 8 21.88 7.21 -4.17
CA TYR A 8 20.61 7.93 -4.36
C TYR A 8 20.53 9.03 -3.28
N SER A 9 20.95 10.25 -3.63
CA SER A 9 20.74 11.42 -2.78
C SER A 9 19.29 11.90 -3.00
N PRO A 10 18.48 12.08 -1.95
CA PRO A 10 17.11 12.53 -2.11
C PRO A 10 17.06 13.98 -2.66
N PRO A 11 16.04 14.32 -3.46
CA PRO A 11 15.91 15.65 -4.06
C PRO A 11 15.79 16.74 -2.98
N LYS A 12 16.43 17.90 -3.22
CA LYS A 12 16.65 18.99 -2.24
C LYS A 12 15.39 19.50 -1.52
N TRP A 13 14.20 19.36 -2.11
CA TRP A 13 12.93 19.76 -1.50
C TRP A 13 12.50 18.85 -0.32
N VAL A 14 12.99 17.60 -0.26
CA VAL A 14 12.75 16.67 0.86
C VAL A 14 13.48 17.15 2.13
N LEU A 15 14.67 17.72 1.98
CA LEU A 15 15.46 18.25 3.09
C LEU A 15 14.84 19.53 3.69
N PHE A 16 14.23 20.38 2.86
CA PHE A 16 13.50 21.56 3.33
C PHE A 16 12.25 21.21 4.16
N ARG A 17 11.53 20.14 3.79
CA ARG A 17 10.35 19.67 4.53
C ARG A 17 10.70 19.08 5.90
N LEU A 18 11.84 18.38 5.99
CA LEU A 18 12.34 17.82 7.25
C LEU A 18 12.85 18.90 8.21
N ALA A 19 13.44 19.98 7.69
CA ALA A 19 13.86 21.12 8.52
C ALA A 19 12.65 21.88 9.12
N ALA A 20 11.58 22.07 8.34
CA ALA A 20 10.35 22.73 8.80
C ALA A 20 9.62 21.92 9.89
N LEU A 21 9.56 20.58 9.76
CA LEU A 21 8.93 19.70 10.76
C LEU A 21 9.72 19.65 12.07
N LYS A 22 11.05 19.76 12.02
CA LYS A 22 11.93 19.79 13.19
C LYS A 22 11.84 21.10 13.99
N GLN A 23 11.34 22.17 13.36
CA GLN A 23 11.15 23.48 13.97
C GLN A 23 9.74 23.60 14.59
N ALA A 24 8.74 22.93 14.02
CA ALA A 24 7.38 22.85 14.58
C ALA A 24 7.29 21.99 15.87
N SER A 25 8.12 20.95 16.00
CA SER A 25 8.10 20.06 17.18
C SER A 25 8.68 20.66 18.46
N ARG A 26 9.29 21.85 18.39
CA ARG A 26 9.91 22.55 19.54
C ARG A 26 8.94 23.48 20.30
N LEU A 27 7.71 23.68 19.82
CA LEU A 27 6.83 24.75 20.29
C LEU A 27 5.65 24.30 21.17
N ILE A 28 5.54 23.03 21.55
CA ILE A 28 4.40 22.57 22.38
C ILE A 28 4.89 21.66 23.52
N PRO A 29 5.23 22.21 24.70
CA PRO A 29 5.40 21.43 25.90
C PRO A 29 4.19 21.62 26.84
N HIS A 30 3.73 20.49 27.38
CA HIS A 30 2.75 20.35 28.49
C HIS A 30 1.28 20.43 28.11
N LEU A 31 0.62 19.26 28.14
CA LEU A 31 -0.66 19.00 28.81
C LEU A 31 -0.97 17.50 28.68
N THR A 32 -0.87 16.75 29.78
CA THR A 32 -1.50 15.43 29.93
C THR A 32 -2.15 15.33 31.30
N PRO A 33 -3.42 14.92 31.38
CA PRO A 33 -3.94 14.20 32.52
C PRO A 33 -4.23 12.74 32.15
N THR A 34 -3.85 11.85 33.05
CA THR A 34 -3.93 10.39 32.94
C THR A 34 -5.39 9.92 33.07
N LEU A 35 -5.96 9.30 32.02
CA LEU A 35 -7.31 8.71 32.01
C LEU A 35 -7.32 7.18 32.28
N ALA A 36 -6.43 6.70 33.16
CA ALA A 36 -6.27 5.28 33.45
C ALA A 36 -7.42 4.53 34.21
N PRO A 37 -8.51 5.12 34.77
CA PRO A 37 -9.40 4.34 35.65
C PRO A 37 -10.56 3.57 34.99
N TYR A 38 -10.70 3.51 33.65
CA TYR A 38 -11.95 3.07 33.02
C TYR A 38 -12.05 1.61 32.53
N LEU A 39 -11.04 0.77 32.75
CA LEU A 39 -11.11 -0.66 32.41
C LEU A 39 -10.91 -1.49 33.68
N ARG A 40 -12.01 -1.88 34.33
CA ARG A 40 -12.00 -2.86 35.42
C ARG A 40 -12.40 -4.21 34.84
N GLU A 41 -11.44 -5.14 34.78
CA GLU A 41 -11.71 -6.54 34.45
C GLU A 41 -12.25 -7.25 35.70
N ASP A 42 -13.56 -7.49 35.75
CA ASP A 42 -14.12 -8.45 36.71
C ASP A 42 -14.05 -9.85 36.09
N LYS A 43 -12.95 -10.57 36.36
CA LYS A 43 -12.86 -12.01 36.12
C LYS A 43 -13.67 -12.73 37.19
N SER A 44 -14.98 -12.87 36.99
CA SER A 44 -15.83 -13.56 37.95
C SER A 44 -16.86 -14.44 37.26
N GLU A 45 -16.69 -15.76 37.40
CA GLU A 45 -17.70 -16.78 37.09
C GLU A 45 -18.89 -16.74 38.07
N ARG A 46 -18.98 -15.75 38.97
CA ARG A 46 -20.09 -15.58 39.94
C ARG A 46 -20.53 -14.12 40.14
N ALA A 47 -20.38 -13.24 39.15
CA ALA A 47 -20.66 -11.80 39.29
C ALA A 47 -22.08 -11.33 38.91
N SER A 48 -23.05 -12.22 38.66
CA SER A 48 -24.40 -11.77 38.24
C SER A 48 -25.30 -11.21 39.34
N SER A 49 -24.91 -11.25 40.64
CA SER A 49 -25.85 -10.95 41.74
C SER A 49 -25.48 -9.77 42.65
N ALA A 50 -24.26 -9.21 42.58
CA ALA A 50 -23.77 -8.27 43.61
C ALA A 50 -23.57 -6.81 43.17
N LEU A 51 -24.01 -6.42 41.97
CA LEU A 51 -23.67 -5.11 41.35
C LEU A 51 -24.81 -4.06 41.34
N LEU A 52 -25.93 -4.28 42.05
CA LEU A 52 -27.18 -3.55 41.82
C LEU A 52 -27.57 -2.42 42.80
N ASP A 53 -26.78 -2.07 43.83
CA ASP A 53 -27.29 -1.20 44.92
C ASP A 53 -26.59 0.15 45.14
N ASN A 54 -26.44 0.97 44.09
CA ASN A 54 -25.96 2.36 44.23
C ASN A 54 -26.70 3.34 43.30
N ARG A 55 -27.90 3.75 43.70
CA ARG A 55 -28.80 4.67 42.98
C ARG A 55 -28.80 6.05 43.64
N GLY A 56 -27.96 6.97 43.16
CA GLY A 56 -27.96 8.35 43.66
C GLY A 56 -27.16 9.34 42.80
N ARG A 57 -27.76 9.80 41.69
CA ARG A 57 -27.41 11.03 40.95
C ARG A 57 -25.97 11.13 40.41
N ASN A 58 -25.68 10.24 39.46
CA ASN A 58 -24.83 10.41 38.26
C ASN A 58 -24.63 8.98 37.74
N GLN A 59 -25.72 8.34 37.31
CA GLN A 59 -25.59 7.03 36.67
C GLN A 59 -24.99 7.27 35.29
N ASP A 60 -23.66 7.32 35.28
CA ASP A 60 -22.84 7.09 34.11
C ASP A 60 -23.51 6.00 33.27
N GLU A 61 -24.06 6.37 32.11
CA GLU A 61 -24.70 5.43 31.21
C GLU A 61 -23.60 4.45 30.75
N PHE A 62 -23.56 3.27 31.35
CA PHE A 62 -22.69 2.17 30.93
C PHE A 62 -23.50 1.13 30.18
N VAL A 63 -22.94 0.59 29.11
CA VAL A 63 -23.45 -0.59 28.42
C VAL A 63 -22.55 -1.77 28.76
N PHE A 64 -23.17 -2.91 29.01
CA PHE A 64 -22.47 -4.18 29.20
C PHE A 64 -22.46 -4.94 27.87
N LEU A 65 -21.26 -5.18 27.36
CA LEU A 65 -21.02 -5.93 26.14
C LEU A 65 -20.42 -7.29 26.49
N GLN A 66 -21.01 -8.37 26.00
CA GLN A 66 -20.45 -9.70 26.20
C GLN A 66 -19.70 -10.12 24.94
N VAL A 67 -18.42 -10.43 25.10
CA VAL A 67 -17.55 -10.91 24.02
C VAL A 67 -16.97 -12.24 24.47
N ASP A 68 -17.32 -13.31 23.76
CA ASP A 68 -17.14 -14.69 24.22
C ASP A 68 -17.76 -14.89 25.64
N GLN A 69 -16.90 -15.16 26.63
CA GLN A 69 -17.26 -15.34 28.05
C GLN A 69 -16.87 -14.12 28.90
N THR A 70 -16.39 -13.04 28.29
CA THR A 70 -15.92 -11.85 29.00
C THR A 70 -16.95 -10.72 28.90
N LEU A 71 -17.32 -10.15 30.04
CA LEU A 71 -18.21 -9.00 30.10
C LEU A 71 -17.39 -7.70 30.18
N PHE A 72 -17.66 -6.78 29.27
CA PHE A 72 -17.04 -5.47 29.20
C PHE A 72 -18.03 -4.40 29.63
N LYS A 73 -17.64 -3.59 30.61
CA LYS A 73 -18.41 -2.41 31.02
C LYS A 73 -17.85 -1.18 30.29
N VAL A 74 -18.61 -0.63 29.35
CA VAL A 74 -18.17 0.47 28.49
C VAL A 74 -19.08 1.68 28.63
N HIS A 75 -18.49 2.86 28.77
CA HIS A 75 -19.26 4.09 28.92
C HIS A 75 -19.93 4.47 27.59
N VAL A 76 -21.23 4.80 27.61
CA VAL A 76 -22.05 5.10 26.43
C VAL A 76 -21.51 6.26 25.61
N CYS A 77 -20.78 7.20 26.23
CA CYS A 77 -20.13 8.28 25.50
C CYS A 77 -19.17 7.78 24.39
N LEU A 78 -18.50 6.63 24.59
CA LEU A 78 -17.62 6.03 23.58
C LEU A 78 -18.39 5.58 22.33
N PHE A 79 -19.67 5.23 22.49
CA PHE A 79 -20.54 4.83 21.38
C PHE A 79 -21.28 5.99 20.75
N ARG A 80 -21.64 7.01 21.54
CA ARG A 80 -22.25 8.24 21.02
C ARG A 80 -21.31 9.03 20.12
N LEU A 81 -20.00 8.95 20.35
CA LEU A 81 -18.99 9.63 19.52
C LEU A 81 -18.93 9.08 18.09
N GLU A 82 -19.14 7.78 17.90
CA GLU A 82 -19.00 7.11 16.60
C GLU A 82 -20.35 6.69 15.99
N LEU A 83 -21.47 7.17 16.57
CA LEU A 83 -22.84 6.79 16.16
C LEU A 83 -23.02 5.27 16.07
N TRP A 84 -22.36 4.49 16.94
CA TRP A 84 -22.56 3.04 16.93
C TRP A 84 -23.99 2.75 17.36
N ARG A 85 -24.83 2.44 16.37
CA ARG A 85 -26.12 1.79 16.57
C ARG A 85 -25.87 0.30 16.33
N PRO A 86 -25.99 -0.55 17.36
CA PRO A 86 -26.13 -1.99 17.11
C PRO A 86 -27.15 -2.18 16.00
N ALA A 87 -26.88 -3.06 15.02
CA ALA A 87 -27.69 -3.16 13.80
C ALA A 87 -29.18 -3.48 14.06
N ASP A 88 -29.51 -3.93 15.27
CA ASP A 88 -30.86 -3.93 15.81
C ASP A 88 -30.78 -3.72 17.33
N PRO A 89 -31.23 -2.58 17.87
CA PRO A 89 -31.90 -2.59 19.14
C PRO A 89 -33.40 -2.59 18.83
N VAL A 90 -34.09 -3.66 19.23
CA VAL A 90 -35.55 -3.70 19.41
C VAL A 90 -36.04 -2.59 20.39
N CYS A 91 -35.16 -1.69 20.86
CA CYS A 91 -35.47 -0.50 21.64
C CYS A 91 -36.13 0.60 20.80
N SER A 92 -37.36 0.35 20.33
CA SER A 92 -38.29 1.41 19.92
C SER A 92 -39.35 1.73 20.97
N GLU A 93 -39.20 1.23 22.21
CA GLU A 93 -40.11 1.60 23.31
C GLU A 93 -39.32 2.30 24.42
N GLU A 94 -39.82 3.47 24.82
CA GLU A 94 -39.30 4.23 25.97
C GLU A 94 -39.12 3.27 27.16
N PRO A 95 -37.92 3.23 27.77
CA PRO A 95 -37.66 2.30 28.85
C PRO A 95 -38.59 2.63 30.03
N LEU A 96 -39.42 1.66 30.43
CA LEU A 96 -40.15 1.71 31.69
C LEU A 96 -39.13 1.94 32.83
N PRO A 97 -39.40 2.87 33.77
CA PRO A 97 -38.42 3.33 34.77
C PRO A 97 -37.89 2.25 35.74
N ASP A 98 -38.44 1.03 35.71
CA ASP A 98 -38.07 -0.07 36.60
C ASP A 98 -37.60 -1.35 35.87
N ALA A 99 -37.34 -1.30 34.55
CA ALA A 99 -36.79 -2.45 33.85
C ALA A 99 -35.33 -2.70 34.27
N ILE A 100 -35.07 -3.87 34.86
CA ILE A 100 -33.73 -4.40 35.17
C ILE A 100 -32.89 -4.34 33.88
N PRO A 101 -31.61 -3.90 33.94
CA PRO A 101 -30.81 -3.68 32.74
C PRO A 101 -30.81 -4.92 31.87
N SER A 102 -31.29 -4.71 30.65
CA SER A 102 -31.47 -5.67 29.57
C SER A 102 -30.21 -6.48 29.32
N ASP A 103 -30.40 -7.71 28.89
CA ASP A 103 -29.35 -8.68 28.55
C ASP A 103 -28.14 -8.03 27.85
N PRO A 104 -26.90 -8.43 28.20
CA PRO A 104 -25.71 -7.84 27.61
C PRO A 104 -25.72 -8.04 26.10
N VAL A 105 -25.25 -7.03 25.36
CA VAL A 105 -25.15 -7.13 23.90
C VAL A 105 -24.01 -8.11 23.58
N VAL A 106 -24.35 -9.25 23.00
CA VAL A 106 -23.38 -10.30 22.64
C VAL A 106 -22.71 -9.94 21.31
N LEU A 107 -21.39 -9.84 21.30
CA LEU A 107 -20.58 -9.64 20.09
C LEU A 107 -19.87 -10.95 19.72
N SER A 108 -19.74 -11.20 18.41
CA SER A 108 -19.10 -12.40 17.85
C SER A 108 -17.57 -12.31 17.75
N GLU A 109 -16.96 -11.34 18.44
CA GLU A 109 -15.54 -11.05 18.34
C GLU A 109 -14.72 -11.84 19.36
N THR A 110 -13.41 -11.93 19.14
CA THR A 110 -12.52 -12.40 20.19
C THR A 110 -12.28 -11.31 21.22
N VAL A 111 -12.08 -11.73 22.47
CA VAL A 111 -11.78 -10.82 23.59
C VAL A 111 -10.58 -9.92 23.29
N GLU A 112 -9.52 -10.44 22.66
CA GLU A 112 -8.32 -9.68 22.32
C GLU A 112 -8.60 -8.60 21.26
N ASN A 113 -9.33 -8.94 20.19
CA ASN A 113 -9.68 -7.98 19.14
C ASN A 113 -10.55 -6.86 19.70
N PHE A 114 -11.50 -7.20 20.58
CA PHE A 114 -12.35 -6.22 21.23
C PHE A 114 -11.59 -5.32 22.21
N ARG A 115 -10.62 -5.85 22.97
CA ARG A 115 -9.73 -5.02 23.81
C ARG A 115 -8.94 -4.02 22.97
N TYR A 116 -8.39 -4.45 21.82
CA TYR A 116 -7.68 -3.54 20.92
C TYR A 116 -8.57 -2.43 20.39
N PHE A 117 -9.81 -2.78 20.04
CA PHE A 117 -10.83 -1.85 19.59
C PHE A 117 -11.22 -0.83 20.66
N LEU A 118 -11.50 -1.28 21.89
CA LEU A 118 -11.83 -0.37 23.00
C LEU A 118 -10.70 0.58 23.36
N TRP A 119 -9.46 0.08 23.36
CA TRP A 119 -8.31 0.95 23.57
C TRP A 119 -8.21 2.01 22.49
N ASP A 120 -8.53 1.68 21.24
CA ASP A 120 -8.45 2.65 20.14
C ASP A 120 -9.52 3.74 20.21
N LEU A 121 -10.73 3.37 20.64
CA LEU A 121 -11.79 4.34 20.95
C LEU A 121 -11.37 5.35 22.03
N GLN A 122 -10.46 4.94 22.92
CA GLN A 122 -9.93 5.78 23.99
C GLN A 122 -8.62 6.50 23.61
N ALA A 123 -7.85 5.93 22.68
CA ALA A 123 -6.56 6.47 22.27
C ALA A 123 -6.73 7.73 21.42
N PHE A 124 -5.89 8.73 21.68
CA PHE A 124 -5.91 9.92 20.86
C PHE A 124 -5.24 9.65 19.50
N PRO A 125 -5.69 10.29 18.39
CA PRO A 125 -5.09 10.10 17.07
C PRO A 125 -3.57 10.30 17.02
N HIS A 126 -3.02 11.17 17.89
CA HIS A 126 -1.58 11.43 17.95
C HIS A 126 -0.79 10.29 18.63
N GLU A 127 -1.42 9.52 19.52
CA GLU A 127 -0.78 8.36 20.18
C GLU A 127 -0.57 7.22 19.17
N LEU A 128 -1.48 7.09 18.19
CA LEU A 128 -1.37 6.13 17.09
C LEU A 128 -0.28 6.51 16.07
N LEU A 129 0.01 7.81 15.95
CA LEU A 129 0.93 8.36 14.94
C LEU A 129 2.34 8.62 15.49
N HIS A 130 2.58 8.43 16.79
CA HIS A 130 3.93 8.51 17.37
C HIS A 130 4.77 7.26 17.07
N LEU A 131 4.92 6.95 15.78
CA LEU A 131 5.97 6.07 15.29
C LEU A 131 7.30 6.85 15.41
N LYS A 132 8.03 6.64 16.50
CA LYS A 132 9.40 7.16 16.60
C LYS A 132 10.29 6.36 15.66
N ASP A 133 11.14 7.07 14.92
CA ASP A 133 12.12 6.47 14.02
C ASP A 133 12.96 5.43 14.79
N GLY A 134 12.88 4.15 14.39
CA GLY A 134 13.67 3.06 14.95
C GLY A 134 12.98 2.18 16.00
N ASP A 135 11.69 2.38 16.26
CA ASP A 135 10.97 1.55 17.23
C ASP A 135 10.74 0.11 16.72
N SER A 136 10.99 -0.89 17.57
CA SER A 136 10.70 -2.29 17.28
C SER A 136 9.19 -2.57 17.13
N ASP A 137 8.36 -1.61 17.57
CA ASP A 137 6.93 -1.79 17.72
C ASP A 137 6.10 -1.48 16.47
N VAL A 138 6.76 -1.02 15.39
CA VAL A 138 6.09 -0.70 14.12
C VAL A 138 5.20 -1.86 13.62
N PRO A 139 5.64 -3.13 13.60
CA PRO A 139 4.79 -4.24 13.16
C PRO A 139 3.53 -4.42 14.00
N HIS A 140 3.62 -4.16 15.31
CA HIS A 140 2.49 -4.27 16.23
C HIS A 140 1.46 -3.16 15.99
N ILE A 141 1.91 -1.93 15.75
CA ILE A 141 1.04 -0.78 15.47
C ILE A 141 0.28 -1.01 14.16
N VAL A 142 0.95 -1.50 13.11
CA VAL A 142 0.29 -1.83 11.84
C VAL A 142 -0.77 -2.90 12.03
N ARG A 143 -0.43 -3.99 12.73
CA ARG A 143 -1.40 -5.06 13.04
C ARG A 143 -2.60 -4.53 13.82
N ARG A 144 -2.36 -3.61 14.75
CA ARG A 144 -3.43 -2.96 15.50
C ARG A 144 -4.35 -2.14 14.60
N LEU A 145 -3.79 -1.29 13.74
CA LEU A 145 -4.55 -0.48 12.79
C LEU A 145 -5.36 -1.33 11.81
N LEU A 146 -4.79 -2.46 11.35
CA LEU A 146 -5.51 -3.43 10.53
C LEU A 146 -6.73 -4.00 11.27
N ASN A 147 -6.55 -4.44 12.51
CA ASN A 147 -7.65 -4.94 13.33
C ASN A 147 -8.73 -3.87 13.56
N ILE A 148 -8.35 -2.62 13.86
CA ILE A 148 -9.29 -1.52 14.07
C ILE A 148 -10.12 -1.28 12.81
N ALA A 149 -9.47 -1.18 11.65
CA ALA A 149 -10.15 -0.95 10.39
C ALA A 149 -11.08 -2.10 10.01
N GLU A 150 -10.68 -3.35 10.25
CA GLU A 150 -11.53 -4.52 10.00
C GLU A 150 -12.76 -4.54 10.92
N MET A 151 -12.57 -4.26 12.21
CA MET A 151 -13.66 -4.15 13.19
C MET A 151 -14.62 -3.01 12.85
N ALA A 152 -14.07 -1.83 12.53
CA ALA A 152 -14.84 -0.66 12.15
C ALA A 152 -15.65 -0.92 10.86
N ASN A 153 -15.05 -1.58 9.88
CA ASN A 153 -15.75 -2.01 8.66
C ASN A 153 -16.89 -3.00 8.97
N LYS A 154 -16.61 -4.02 9.78
CA LYS A 154 -17.61 -5.04 10.18
C LYS A 154 -18.80 -4.44 10.92
N HIS A 155 -18.57 -3.44 11.76
CA HIS A 155 -19.59 -2.75 12.54
C HIS A 155 -20.12 -1.46 11.89
N SER A 156 -19.75 -1.18 10.63
CA SER A 156 -20.18 0.02 9.90
C SER A 156 -19.83 1.35 10.59
N LEU A 157 -18.71 1.41 11.31
CA LEU A 157 -18.18 2.60 11.98
C LEU A 157 -17.31 3.41 11.02
N THR A 158 -17.95 4.11 10.08
CA THR A 158 -17.29 4.77 8.93
C THR A 158 -16.22 5.78 9.33
N SER A 159 -16.43 6.57 10.39
CA SER A 159 -15.45 7.57 10.85
C SER A 159 -14.19 6.92 11.42
N LEU A 160 -14.34 5.91 12.27
CA LEU A 160 -13.23 5.14 12.81
C LEU A 160 -12.48 4.37 11.72
N GLU A 161 -13.21 3.75 10.79
CA GLU A 161 -12.63 3.07 9.62
C GLU A 161 -11.79 4.05 8.79
N ALA A 162 -12.35 5.22 8.44
CA ALA A 162 -11.64 6.24 7.66
C ALA A 162 -10.35 6.71 8.36
N ARG A 163 -10.39 6.92 9.69
CA ARG A 163 -9.21 7.30 10.47
C ARG A 163 -8.14 6.21 10.49
N ALA A 164 -8.54 4.95 10.68
CA ALA A 164 -7.62 3.82 10.70
C ALA A 164 -6.98 3.62 9.31
N LEU A 165 -7.76 3.74 8.25
CA LEU A 165 -7.28 3.65 6.87
C LEU A 165 -6.35 4.80 6.48
N GLU A 166 -6.63 6.04 6.90
CA GLU A 166 -5.73 7.17 6.65
C GLU A 166 -4.42 7.02 7.43
N SER A 167 -4.47 6.48 8.66
CA SER A 167 -3.27 6.15 9.44
C SER A 167 -2.43 5.06 8.76
N LEU A 168 -3.08 3.98 8.28
CA LEU A 168 -2.43 2.95 7.47
C LEU A 168 -1.84 3.53 6.19
N ARG A 169 -2.52 4.46 5.54
CA ARG A 169 -2.04 5.12 4.33
C ARG A 169 -0.79 5.95 4.61
N HIS A 170 -0.77 6.74 5.68
CA HIS A 170 0.44 7.44 6.12
C HIS A 170 1.59 6.47 6.38
N PHE A 171 1.31 5.34 7.02
CA PHE A 171 2.30 4.29 7.24
C PHE A 171 2.82 3.69 5.93
N VAL A 172 1.92 3.34 4.99
CA VAL A 172 2.26 2.83 3.66
C VAL A 172 3.13 3.81 2.91
N LEU A 173 2.86 5.11 3.03
CA LEU A 173 3.65 6.20 2.43
C LEU A 173 4.97 6.48 3.16
N SER A 174 5.17 5.94 4.36
CA SER A 174 6.43 6.09 5.10
C SER A 174 7.56 5.26 4.47
N PRO A 175 8.83 5.61 4.72
CA PRO A 175 9.96 4.78 4.31
C PRO A 175 9.99 3.42 5.03
N TYR A 176 9.39 3.30 6.22
CA TYR A 176 9.36 2.06 7.01
C TYR A 176 8.59 0.93 6.35
N PHE A 177 7.62 1.26 5.49
CA PHE A 177 6.85 0.23 4.81
C PHE A 177 7.70 -0.64 3.88
N HIS A 178 8.88 -0.17 3.43
CA HIS A 178 9.78 -0.97 2.62
C HIS A 178 10.28 -2.23 3.34
N SER A 179 10.37 -2.21 4.68
CA SER A 179 10.76 -3.36 5.49
C SER A 179 9.58 -4.18 6.01
N ALA A 180 8.34 -3.85 5.64
CA ALA A 180 7.17 -4.64 6.02
C ALA A 180 7.28 -6.08 5.49
N SER A 181 6.78 -7.03 6.26
CA SER A 181 6.75 -8.45 5.90
C SER A 181 5.73 -8.70 4.79
N SER A 182 5.91 -9.77 4.00
CA SER A 182 4.93 -10.18 2.99
C SER A 182 3.51 -10.32 3.58
N THR A 183 3.40 -10.83 4.80
CA THR A 183 2.12 -10.98 5.51
C THR A 183 1.44 -9.63 5.73
N GLN A 184 2.16 -8.61 6.21
CA GLN A 184 1.61 -7.27 6.39
C GLN A 184 1.12 -6.65 5.09
N TYR A 185 1.82 -6.88 3.97
CA TYR A 185 1.34 -6.43 2.66
C TYR A 185 0.04 -7.13 2.27
N CYS A 186 -0.03 -8.45 2.44
CA CYS A 186 -1.23 -9.23 2.12
C CYS A 186 -2.42 -8.81 3.00
N ASP A 187 -2.21 -8.63 4.30
CA ASP A 187 -3.27 -8.22 5.23
C ASP A 187 -3.77 -6.81 4.90
N THR A 188 -2.86 -5.86 4.65
CA THR A 188 -3.24 -4.48 4.28
C THR A 188 -3.94 -4.43 2.92
N LEU A 189 -3.51 -5.23 1.95
CA LEU A 189 -4.20 -5.36 0.66
C LEU A 189 -5.60 -5.94 0.83
N THR A 190 -5.73 -7.03 1.59
CA THR A 190 -7.02 -7.70 1.84
C THR A 190 -8.01 -6.76 2.52
N LEU A 191 -7.55 -5.98 3.49
CA LEU A 191 -8.37 -4.94 4.12
C LEU A 191 -8.77 -3.86 3.11
N ALA A 192 -7.81 -3.33 2.34
CA ALA A 192 -8.06 -2.25 1.39
C ALA A 192 -8.99 -2.66 0.24
N THR A 193 -9.03 -3.95 -0.12
CA THR A 193 -9.97 -4.49 -1.10
C THR A 193 -11.35 -4.77 -0.49
N ARG A 194 -11.45 -5.13 0.79
CA ARG A 194 -12.76 -5.36 1.45
C ARG A 194 -13.46 -4.06 1.84
N SER A 195 -12.71 -3.03 2.21
CA SER A 195 -13.24 -1.73 2.62
C SER A 195 -13.75 -0.90 1.44
N THR A 196 -14.92 -0.28 1.60
CA THR A 196 -15.49 0.70 0.64
C THR A 196 -14.74 2.04 0.66
N LEU A 197 -14.10 2.38 1.79
CA LEU A 197 -13.26 3.57 1.95
C LEU A 197 -11.80 3.32 1.55
N GLY A 198 -11.44 2.06 1.31
CA GLY A 198 -10.07 1.60 1.06
C GLY A 198 -9.46 2.00 -0.29
N HIS A 199 -10.20 2.67 -1.20
CA HIS A 199 -9.73 2.96 -2.56
C HIS A 199 -8.42 3.77 -2.63
N SER A 200 -8.28 4.79 -1.77
CA SER A 200 -7.07 5.62 -1.73
C SER A 200 -5.85 4.83 -1.24
N LEU A 201 -6.04 4.04 -0.19
CA LEU A 201 -5.05 3.13 0.38
C LEU A 201 -4.63 2.06 -0.65
N LEU A 202 -5.60 1.42 -1.31
CA LEU A 202 -5.36 0.40 -2.33
C LEU A 202 -4.53 0.94 -3.49
N ARG A 203 -4.82 2.16 -3.97
CA ARG A 203 -4.06 2.83 -5.03
C ARG A 203 -2.60 3.05 -4.62
N ASP A 204 -2.39 3.58 -3.41
CA ASP A 204 -1.05 3.87 -2.90
C ASP A 204 -0.24 2.59 -2.62
N LEU A 205 -0.88 1.57 -2.06
CA LEU A 205 -0.33 0.22 -1.88
C LEU A 205 0.06 -0.42 -3.21
N SER A 206 -0.86 -0.41 -4.19
CA SER A 206 -0.64 -1.01 -5.50
C SER A 206 0.57 -0.39 -6.19
N ARG A 207 0.66 0.94 -6.19
CA ARG A 207 1.81 1.67 -6.74
C ARG A 207 3.13 1.26 -6.07
N ARG A 208 3.15 1.17 -4.73
CA ARG A 208 4.36 0.79 -3.99
C ARG A 208 4.75 -0.67 -4.19
N LEU A 209 3.79 -1.57 -4.16
CA LEU A 209 4.02 -3.00 -4.39
C LEU A 209 4.52 -3.27 -5.79
N VAL A 210 3.92 -2.66 -6.81
CA VAL A 210 4.39 -2.77 -8.20
C VAL A 210 5.84 -2.29 -8.31
N HIS A 211 6.18 -1.13 -7.75
CA HIS A 211 7.56 -0.65 -7.74
C HIS A 211 8.50 -1.64 -7.03
N ARG A 212 8.10 -2.19 -5.88
CA ARG A 212 8.87 -3.18 -5.13
C ARG A 212 9.10 -4.46 -5.93
N ILE A 213 8.04 -5.06 -6.48
CA ILE A 213 8.09 -6.28 -7.29
C ILE A 213 9.03 -6.08 -8.48
N LEU A 214 8.87 -4.98 -9.22
CA LEU A 214 9.68 -4.66 -10.40
C LEU A 214 11.12 -4.24 -10.08
N ARG A 215 11.44 -3.92 -8.82
CA ARG A 215 12.81 -3.58 -8.38
C ARG A 215 13.55 -4.75 -7.72
N GLN A 216 12.86 -5.63 -7.00
CA GLN A 216 13.46 -6.74 -6.27
C GLN A 216 13.81 -7.91 -7.20
N PRO A 217 15.02 -8.49 -7.11
CA PRO A 217 15.40 -9.63 -7.94
C PRO A 217 14.74 -10.95 -7.52
N SER A 218 14.17 -11.00 -6.32
CA SER A 218 13.49 -12.18 -5.79
C SER A 218 12.10 -12.33 -6.41
N SER A 219 11.71 -13.58 -6.65
CA SER A 219 10.34 -13.91 -7.00
C SER A 219 9.37 -13.45 -5.90
N PRO A 220 8.16 -13.00 -6.27
CA PRO A 220 7.15 -12.61 -5.30
C PRO A 220 6.67 -13.80 -4.47
N ASP A 221 6.27 -13.52 -3.22
CA ASP A 221 5.75 -14.49 -2.26
C ASP A 221 4.49 -15.21 -2.78
N LEU A 222 4.40 -16.53 -2.59
CA LEU A 222 3.28 -17.35 -3.05
C LEU A 222 1.93 -16.91 -2.46
N ALA A 223 1.91 -16.43 -1.20
CA ALA A 223 0.70 -15.91 -0.57
C ALA A 223 0.19 -14.66 -1.31
N LEU A 224 1.10 -13.77 -1.72
CA LEU A 224 0.73 -12.59 -2.51
C LEU A 224 0.23 -12.99 -3.91
N VAL A 225 0.86 -13.97 -4.57
CA VAL A 225 0.41 -14.48 -5.87
C VAL A 225 -1.03 -15.00 -5.79
N ARG A 226 -1.35 -15.82 -4.77
CA ARG A 226 -2.71 -16.35 -4.57
C ARG A 226 -3.73 -15.25 -4.30
N LEU A 227 -3.36 -14.25 -3.48
CA LEU A 227 -4.23 -13.13 -3.17
C LEU A 227 -4.59 -12.32 -4.42
N VAL A 228 -3.61 -11.98 -5.27
CA VAL A 228 -3.88 -11.18 -6.49
C VAL A 228 -4.65 -11.96 -7.55
N GLU A 229 -4.51 -13.29 -7.60
CA GLU A 229 -5.26 -14.15 -8.53
C GLU A 229 -6.75 -14.26 -8.16
N GLN A 230 -7.10 -14.01 -6.90
CA GLN A 230 -8.48 -14.08 -6.41
C GLN A 230 -9.27 -12.77 -6.57
N ASP A 231 -8.59 -11.62 -6.67
CA ASP A 231 -9.26 -10.31 -6.73
C ASP A 231 -8.93 -9.55 -8.04
N PRO A 232 -9.92 -9.37 -8.95
CA PRO A 232 -9.69 -8.69 -10.23
C PRO A 232 -9.29 -7.22 -10.09
N ARG A 233 -9.53 -6.58 -8.94
CA ARG A 233 -9.10 -5.19 -8.69
C ARG A 233 -7.59 -5.08 -8.51
N LEU A 234 -6.90 -6.21 -8.30
CA LEU A 234 -5.45 -6.30 -8.17
C LEU A 234 -4.75 -6.58 -9.51
N ARG A 235 -5.46 -6.43 -10.65
CA ARG A 235 -4.95 -6.65 -12.02
C ARG A 235 -3.57 -6.01 -12.27
N LYS A 236 -3.35 -4.78 -11.79
CA LYS A 236 -2.07 -4.07 -11.95
C LYS A 236 -0.92 -4.76 -11.20
N ILE A 237 -1.17 -5.22 -9.98
CA ILE A 237 -0.18 -5.96 -9.17
C ILE A 237 0.06 -7.34 -9.79
N GLN A 238 -1.01 -8.02 -10.23
CA GLN A 238 -0.94 -9.31 -10.91
C GLN A 238 -0.08 -9.24 -12.17
N GLY A 239 -0.30 -8.23 -13.03
CA GLY A 239 0.52 -8.00 -14.21
C GLY A 239 2.00 -7.81 -13.88
N ALA A 240 2.33 -7.07 -12.82
CA ALA A 240 3.71 -6.91 -12.36
C ALA A 240 4.34 -8.21 -11.83
N ILE A 241 3.57 -9.04 -11.13
CA ILE A 241 3.99 -10.36 -10.64
C ILE A 241 4.28 -11.30 -11.81
N TYR A 242 3.37 -11.39 -12.77
CA TYR A 242 3.54 -12.24 -13.95
C TYR A 242 4.69 -11.73 -14.83
N TYR A 243 4.82 -10.42 -15.03
CA TYR A 243 5.97 -9.84 -15.72
C TYR A 243 7.29 -10.25 -15.06
N ARG A 244 7.40 -10.13 -13.72
CA ARG A 244 8.60 -10.54 -12.99
C ARG A 244 8.90 -12.02 -13.19
N GLN A 245 7.89 -12.89 -13.05
CA GLN A 245 8.04 -14.33 -13.27
C GLN A 245 8.54 -14.64 -14.69
N LEU A 246 8.00 -13.96 -15.72
CA LEU A 246 8.43 -14.12 -17.11
C LEU A 246 9.89 -13.72 -17.33
N VAL A 247 10.28 -12.54 -16.83
CA VAL A 247 11.65 -12.05 -16.93
C VAL A 247 12.63 -12.96 -16.19
N ASP A 248 12.24 -13.49 -15.03
CA ASP A 248 13.08 -14.43 -14.29
C ASP A 248 13.25 -15.73 -15.07
N MET A 249 12.21 -16.25 -15.73
CA MET A 249 12.32 -17.43 -16.61
C MET A 249 13.28 -17.21 -17.79
N GLU A 250 13.24 -16.04 -18.45
CA GLU A 250 14.20 -15.71 -19.53
C GLU A 250 15.64 -15.67 -19.04
N ARG A 251 15.89 -15.14 -17.83
CA ARG A 251 17.25 -15.03 -17.27
C ARG A 251 17.95 -16.36 -17.03
N HIS A 252 17.18 -17.43 -16.82
CA HIS A 252 17.75 -18.78 -16.64
C HIS A 252 18.19 -19.43 -17.96
N LEU A 253 17.90 -18.83 -19.13
CA LEU A 253 18.24 -19.38 -20.45
C LEU A 253 19.62 -18.93 -20.98
N ASP A 254 20.55 -18.58 -20.08
CA ASP A 254 21.92 -18.13 -20.40
C ASP A 254 22.00 -16.97 -21.42
N GLY A 255 20.93 -16.17 -21.52
CA GLY A 255 20.93 -14.93 -22.31
C GLY A 255 21.05 -15.14 -23.82
N ARG A 256 20.79 -16.36 -24.36
CA ARG A 256 20.78 -16.55 -25.81
C ARG A 256 19.55 -15.84 -26.41
N PRO A 257 19.73 -14.76 -27.19
CA PRO A 257 18.61 -14.04 -27.77
C PRO A 257 17.81 -14.94 -28.73
N GLY A 258 16.49 -14.93 -28.60
CA GLY A 258 15.57 -15.66 -29.48
C GLY A 258 15.20 -17.08 -29.07
N MET A 259 15.68 -17.59 -27.92
CA MET A 259 15.16 -18.85 -27.37
C MET A 259 13.80 -18.63 -26.70
N GLN A 260 12.87 -19.56 -26.94
CA GLN A 260 11.58 -19.56 -26.27
C GLN A 260 11.75 -19.80 -24.76
N PRO A 261 10.90 -19.17 -23.91
CA PRO A 261 10.92 -19.42 -22.47
C PRO A 261 10.68 -20.90 -22.17
N THR A 262 11.56 -21.52 -21.37
CA THR A 262 11.37 -22.89 -20.89
C THR A 262 10.56 -22.85 -19.60
N PHE A 263 9.37 -23.45 -19.63
CA PHE A 263 8.47 -23.47 -18.49
C PHE A 263 8.73 -24.69 -17.59
N PRO A 264 8.74 -24.53 -16.24
CA PRO A 264 8.83 -25.67 -15.35
C PRO A 264 7.57 -26.54 -15.46
N PRO A 265 7.69 -27.86 -15.22
CA PRO A 265 6.59 -28.80 -15.37
C PRO A 265 5.42 -28.51 -14.42
N SER A 266 5.68 -27.79 -13.31
CA SER A 266 4.68 -27.37 -12.33
C SER A 266 3.72 -26.28 -12.81
N VAL A 267 4.05 -25.55 -13.88
CA VAL A 267 3.15 -24.55 -14.46
C VAL A 267 2.13 -25.27 -15.32
N ASP A 268 0.85 -25.05 -15.07
CA ASP A 268 -0.23 -25.62 -15.84
C ASP A 268 -0.23 -25.11 -17.30
N VAL A 269 -0.88 -25.86 -18.20
CA VAL A 269 -0.85 -25.57 -19.64
C VAL A 269 -1.44 -24.19 -19.95
N GLU A 270 -2.51 -23.80 -19.27
CA GLU A 270 -3.18 -22.51 -19.50
C GLU A 270 -2.26 -21.35 -19.14
N ARG A 271 -1.60 -21.43 -17.98
CA ARG A 271 -0.62 -20.44 -17.54
C ARG A 271 0.59 -20.38 -18.46
N ARG A 272 1.09 -21.51 -18.98
CA ARG A 272 2.16 -21.52 -20.01
C ARG A 272 1.75 -20.77 -21.27
N MET A 273 0.53 -20.99 -21.75
CA MET A 273 0.00 -20.31 -22.94
C MET A 273 -0.08 -18.80 -22.71
N ARG A 274 -0.57 -18.35 -21.55
CA ARG A 274 -0.59 -16.91 -21.19
C ARG A 274 0.81 -16.30 -21.15
N PHE A 275 1.79 -17.00 -20.57
CA PHE A 275 3.17 -16.51 -20.55
C PHE A 275 3.81 -16.47 -21.94
N LEU A 276 3.52 -17.45 -22.81
CA LEU A 276 4.02 -17.45 -24.18
C LEU A 276 3.42 -16.29 -24.99
N ALA A 277 2.12 -16.06 -24.85
CA ALA A 277 1.44 -14.91 -25.46
C ALA A 277 2.05 -13.59 -24.98
N ALA A 278 2.27 -13.46 -23.66
CA ALA A 278 2.91 -12.29 -23.07
C ALA A 278 4.34 -12.09 -23.56
N HIS A 279 5.14 -13.15 -23.67
CA HIS A 279 6.49 -13.10 -24.22
C HIS A 279 6.51 -12.55 -25.64
N ILE A 280 5.65 -13.05 -26.53
CA ILE A 280 5.55 -12.59 -27.92
C ILE A 280 5.12 -11.12 -27.96
N SER A 281 4.08 -10.77 -27.20
CA SER A 281 3.51 -9.42 -27.15
C SER A 281 4.50 -8.38 -26.62
N LEU A 282 5.19 -8.68 -25.51
CA LEU A 282 6.21 -7.82 -24.90
C LEU A 282 7.47 -7.73 -25.77
N SER A 283 7.89 -8.80 -26.43
CA SER A 283 9.01 -8.77 -27.38
C SER A 283 8.71 -7.85 -28.57
N ALA A 284 7.50 -7.92 -29.12
CA ALA A 284 7.06 -7.02 -30.18
C ALA A 284 6.98 -5.56 -29.69
N LEU A 285 6.50 -5.33 -28.47
CA LEU A 285 6.51 -4.00 -27.84
C LEU A 285 7.94 -3.47 -27.67
N SER A 286 8.86 -4.30 -27.20
CA SER A 286 10.29 -3.98 -27.04
C SER A 286 10.90 -3.52 -28.37
N ALA A 287 10.66 -4.28 -29.45
CA ALA A 287 11.13 -3.94 -30.78
C ALA A 287 10.54 -2.61 -31.29
N ARG A 288 9.24 -2.38 -31.09
CA ARG A 288 8.59 -1.11 -31.46
C ARG A 288 9.17 0.08 -30.69
N LEU A 289 9.40 -0.07 -29.39
CA LEU A 289 10.00 0.98 -28.56
C LEU A 289 11.43 1.28 -28.97
N CYS A 290 12.23 0.27 -29.33
CA CYS A 290 13.59 0.51 -29.84
C CYS A 290 13.56 1.27 -31.17
N ALA A 291 12.60 0.97 -32.05
CA ALA A 291 12.50 1.60 -33.36
C ALA A 291 11.89 3.02 -33.33
N ASN A 292 11.02 3.31 -32.35
CA ASN A 292 10.25 4.55 -32.32
C ASN A 292 10.48 5.28 -30.98
N PRO A 293 11.16 6.44 -30.96
CA PRO A 293 11.28 7.23 -29.74
C PRO A 293 9.91 7.71 -29.25
N PRO A 294 9.71 7.88 -27.93
CA PRO A 294 8.56 8.59 -27.40
C PRO A 294 8.48 10.00 -28.00
N PRO A 295 7.28 10.47 -28.38
CA PRO A 295 7.12 11.78 -28.97
C PRO A 295 7.53 12.86 -27.97
N LEU A 296 8.32 13.82 -28.44
CA LEU A 296 8.67 15.00 -27.65
C LEU A 296 7.44 15.93 -27.62
N PRO A 297 6.97 16.39 -26.45
CA PRO A 297 5.88 17.34 -26.41
C PRO A 297 6.28 18.65 -27.10
N VAL A 298 5.32 19.27 -27.79
CA VAL A 298 5.53 20.56 -28.44
C VAL A 298 5.55 21.64 -27.36
N ASP A 299 6.73 22.20 -27.14
CA ASP A 299 6.93 23.35 -26.27
C ASP A 299 7.34 24.58 -27.10
N ASP A 300 7.38 25.76 -26.47
CA ASP A 300 7.83 27.04 -27.05
C ASP A 300 9.36 27.06 -27.35
N CYS A 301 9.90 25.94 -27.85
CA CYS A 301 11.29 25.79 -28.23
C CYS A 301 11.53 26.39 -29.63
N PRO A 302 12.43 27.38 -29.78
CA PRO A 302 12.67 28.07 -31.05
C PRO A 302 13.24 27.16 -32.14
N SER A 303 13.85 26.03 -31.76
CA SER A 303 14.47 25.05 -32.65
C SER A 303 13.98 23.63 -32.37
N HIS A 304 12.66 23.47 -32.18
CA HIS A 304 12.06 22.17 -31.83
C HIS A 304 12.38 21.05 -32.82
N SER A 305 12.45 21.36 -34.13
CA SER A 305 12.84 20.38 -35.16
C SER A 305 14.26 19.83 -34.97
N ALA A 306 15.22 20.67 -34.59
CA ALA A 306 16.58 20.22 -34.27
C ALA A 306 16.60 19.35 -33.01
N CYS A 307 15.76 19.67 -32.01
CA CYS A 307 15.60 18.86 -30.81
C CYS A 307 15.03 17.48 -31.13
N LEU A 308 14.03 17.38 -32.02
CA LEU A 308 13.47 16.11 -32.47
C LEU A 308 14.53 15.22 -33.13
N LEU A 309 15.32 15.78 -34.06
CA LEU A 309 16.41 15.04 -34.71
C LEU A 309 17.48 14.59 -33.71
N ALA A 310 17.86 15.46 -32.77
CA ALA A 310 18.81 15.11 -31.72
C ALA A 310 18.24 14.00 -30.81
N TRP A 311 16.95 14.05 -30.48
CA TRP A 311 16.26 13.05 -29.68
C TRP A 311 16.23 11.68 -30.38
N GLU A 312 15.87 11.64 -31.65
CA GLU A 312 15.85 10.42 -32.46
C GLU A 312 17.24 9.77 -32.52
N ALA A 313 18.29 10.57 -32.72
CA ALA A 313 19.67 10.09 -32.74
C ALA A 313 20.10 9.52 -31.37
N MET A 314 19.83 10.24 -30.29
CA MET A 314 20.12 9.76 -28.92
C MET A 314 19.34 8.50 -28.57
N TRP A 315 18.07 8.42 -28.94
CA TRP A 315 17.22 7.24 -28.72
C TRP A 315 17.75 6.02 -29.46
N THR A 316 18.06 6.18 -30.75
CA THR A 316 18.65 5.11 -31.58
C THR A 316 19.95 4.62 -30.95
N SER A 317 20.84 5.53 -30.56
CA SER A 317 22.11 5.18 -29.90
C SER A 317 21.90 4.49 -28.55
N ALA A 318 20.93 4.94 -27.75
CA ALA A 318 20.63 4.32 -26.46
C ALA A 318 20.02 2.92 -26.63
N SER A 319 19.17 2.71 -27.64
CA SER A 319 18.51 1.42 -27.93
C SER A 319 19.48 0.34 -28.40
N SER A 320 20.62 0.71 -28.99
CA SER A 320 21.67 -0.20 -29.47
C SER A 320 22.80 -0.42 -28.46
N ALA A 321 22.78 0.24 -27.31
CA ALA A 321 23.85 0.15 -26.32
C ALA A 321 23.90 -1.24 -25.67
N GLU A 322 25.09 -1.78 -25.43
CA GLU A 322 25.30 -3.14 -24.89
C GLU A 322 24.54 -3.37 -23.56
N MET A 323 24.46 -2.35 -22.71
CA MET A 323 23.73 -2.40 -21.43
C MET A 323 22.21 -2.62 -21.58
N THR A 324 21.67 -2.52 -22.81
CA THR A 324 20.26 -2.73 -23.13
C THR A 324 19.99 -4.13 -23.70
N LEU A 325 21.02 -4.97 -23.84
CA LEU A 325 20.93 -6.37 -24.25
C LEU A 325 20.38 -7.26 -23.11
N LEU A 326 19.17 -6.93 -22.66
CA LEU A 326 18.37 -7.74 -21.77
C LEU A 326 17.47 -8.68 -22.59
N GLY A 327 16.85 -9.66 -21.91
CA GLY A 327 15.86 -10.55 -22.51
C GLY A 327 14.81 -9.79 -23.31
N SER A 328 14.31 -10.41 -24.38
CA SER A 328 13.41 -9.76 -25.34
C SER A 328 12.12 -9.26 -24.69
N ALA A 329 11.61 -9.97 -23.67
CA ALA A 329 10.45 -9.55 -22.91
C ALA A 329 10.74 -8.60 -21.73
N ASP A 330 12.01 -8.35 -21.35
CA ASP A 330 12.37 -7.42 -20.26
C ASP A 330 12.31 -5.94 -20.70
N VAL A 331 11.15 -5.51 -21.19
CA VAL A 331 10.86 -4.15 -21.69
C VAL A 331 11.16 -3.09 -20.63
N LEU A 332 10.74 -3.30 -19.38
CA LEU A 332 10.92 -2.34 -18.30
C LEU A 332 12.39 -2.25 -17.85
N GLY A 333 13.11 -3.38 -17.83
CA GLY A 333 14.55 -3.40 -17.60
C GLY A 333 15.30 -2.62 -18.69
N ARG A 334 14.90 -2.81 -19.95
CA ARG A 334 15.48 -2.13 -21.11
C ARG A 334 15.24 -0.63 -21.07
N LEU A 335 13.99 -0.19 -20.87
CA LEU A 335 13.65 1.24 -20.71
C LEU A 335 14.46 1.86 -19.56
N ARG A 336 14.60 1.17 -18.42
CA ARG A 336 15.42 1.65 -17.31
C ARG A 336 16.90 1.79 -17.69
N ALA A 337 17.46 0.88 -18.47
CA ALA A 337 18.83 0.97 -18.95
C ALA A 337 19.01 2.13 -19.95
N MET A 338 18.08 2.26 -20.91
CA MET A 338 18.05 3.36 -21.88
C MET A 338 17.98 4.73 -21.20
N VAL A 339 17.10 4.92 -20.21
CA VAL A 339 17.01 6.18 -19.45
C VAL A 339 18.34 6.57 -18.82
N ARG A 340 19.14 5.61 -18.31
CA ARG A 340 20.47 5.93 -17.75
C ARG A 340 21.44 6.44 -18.83
N VAL A 341 21.44 5.81 -20.00
CA VAL A 341 22.28 6.22 -21.14
C VAL A 341 21.86 7.60 -21.64
N LEU A 342 20.54 7.79 -21.85
CA LEU A 342 19.95 9.04 -22.31
C LEU A 342 20.24 10.19 -21.34
N HIS A 343 20.19 9.97 -20.03
CA HIS A 343 20.51 11.00 -19.05
C HIS A 343 21.97 11.48 -19.14
N GLY A 344 22.91 10.60 -19.51
CA GLY A 344 24.29 11.00 -19.81
C GLY A 344 24.38 11.82 -21.10
N MET A 345 23.78 11.31 -22.18
CA MET A 345 23.78 11.98 -23.50
C MET A 345 23.12 13.37 -23.45
N VAL A 346 21.99 13.50 -22.78
CA VAL A 346 21.27 14.79 -22.62
C VAL A 346 22.11 15.79 -21.82
N ALA A 347 22.86 15.34 -20.80
CA ALA A 347 23.72 16.22 -20.02
C ALA A 347 24.96 16.70 -20.79
N GLU A 348 25.46 15.90 -21.73
CA GLU A 348 26.62 16.22 -22.56
C GLU A 348 26.26 16.95 -23.87
N SER A 349 25.00 16.88 -24.28
CA SER A 349 24.53 17.45 -25.54
C SER A 349 24.45 18.98 -25.48
N SER A 350 25.04 19.64 -26.48
CA SER A 350 24.87 21.08 -26.72
C SER A 350 23.76 21.38 -27.73
N THR A 351 23.20 20.35 -28.39
CA THR A 351 22.22 20.52 -29.48
C THR A 351 20.78 20.58 -28.99
N MET A 352 20.53 20.14 -27.76
CA MET A 352 19.20 20.09 -27.16
C MET A 352 19.15 21.01 -25.93
N PRO A 353 18.22 21.99 -25.88
CA PRO A 353 17.96 22.76 -24.67
C PRO A 353 17.58 21.87 -23.48
N VAL A 354 17.91 22.31 -22.27
CA VAL A 354 17.68 21.54 -21.03
C VAL A 354 16.20 21.21 -20.86
N GLU A 355 15.30 22.13 -21.22
CA GLU A 355 13.86 21.97 -21.13
C GLU A 355 13.37 20.82 -22.03
N CYS A 356 13.81 20.79 -23.29
CA CYS A 356 13.51 19.69 -24.21
C CYS A 356 14.11 18.36 -23.74
N GLY A 357 15.32 18.39 -23.19
CA GLY A 357 15.95 17.20 -22.61
C GLY A 357 15.16 16.61 -21.44
N LEU A 358 14.67 17.46 -20.53
CA LEU A 358 13.83 17.05 -19.41
C LEU A 358 12.46 16.53 -19.88
N ALA A 359 11.83 17.21 -20.82
CA ALA A 359 10.56 16.80 -21.42
C ALA A 359 10.68 15.44 -22.14
N ALA A 360 11.80 15.20 -22.84
CA ALA A 360 12.10 13.92 -23.47
C ALA A 360 12.19 12.80 -22.43
N LEU A 361 12.94 13.01 -21.35
CA LEU A 361 13.09 12.04 -20.26
C LEU A 361 11.76 11.77 -19.53
N GLU A 362 10.94 12.79 -19.34
CA GLU A 362 9.58 12.66 -18.80
C GLU A 362 8.70 11.80 -19.73
N ALA A 363 8.76 12.01 -21.04
CA ALA A 363 8.04 11.19 -22.01
C ALA A 363 8.42 9.70 -21.93
N VAL A 364 9.70 9.37 -21.72
CA VAL A 364 10.12 7.98 -21.45
C VAL A 364 9.52 7.45 -20.14
N GLY A 365 9.46 8.30 -19.11
CA GLY A 365 8.79 8.01 -17.84
C GLY A 365 7.31 7.66 -18.03
N SER A 366 6.59 8.47 -18.82
CA SER A 366 5.17 8.24 -19.14
C SER A 366 4.97 6.96 -19.94
N VAL A 367 5.83 6.66 -20.92
CA VAL A 367 5.79 5.38 -21.64
C VAL A 367 6.01 4.21 -20.66
N ARG A 368 6.98 4.32 -19.76
CA ARG A 368 7.25 3.28 -18.76
C ARG A 368 6.04 3.04 -17.84
N GLU A 369 5.39 4.09 -17.35
CA GLU A 369 4.19 3.94 -16.51
C GLU A 369 3.01 3.36 -17.32
N GLY A 370 2.85 3.75 -18.58
CA GLY A 370 1.85 3.16 -19.48
C GLY A 370 2.06 1.65 -19.71
N VAL A 371 3.31 1.21 -19.87
CA VAL A 371 3.64 -0.23 -19.94
C VAL A 371 3.29 -0.92 -18.62
N ILE A 372 3.59 -0.31 -17.47
CA ILE A 372 3.28 -0.86 -16.14
C ILE A 372 1.76 -1.01 -15.95
N ASP A 373 0.98 -0.02 -16.36
CA ASP A 373 -0.48 -0.02 -16.25
C ASP A 373 -1.13 -1.08 -17.15
N GLY A 374 -0.58 -1.30 -18.35
CA GLY A 374 -1.05 -2.29 -19.32
C GLY A 374 -0.44 -3.68 -19.18
N LEU A 375 0.40 -3.95 -18.18
CA LEU A 375 1.15 -5.22 -18.09
C LEU A 375 0.27 -6.46 -18.20
N MET A 376 -0.87 -6.45 -17.50
CA MET A 376 -1.75 -7.62 -17.45
C MET A 376 -2.43 -7.89 -18.81
N ASP A 377 -2.56 -6.89 -19.67
CA ASP A 377 -3.20 -7.04 -20.99
C ASP A 377 -2.36 -7.89 -21.94
N HIS A 378 -1.05 -8.01 -21.67
CA HIS A 378 -0.17 -8.91 -22.40
C HIS A 378 -0.38 -10.39 -22.03
N PHE A 379 -1.02 -10.69 -20.90
CA PHE A 379 -1.26 -12.05 -20.39
C PHE A 379 -2.68 -12.57 -20.67
N ALA A 380 -3.48 -11.80 -21.42
CA ALA A 380 -4.86 -12.13 -21.76
C ALA A 380 -5.00 -13.17 -22.87
#